data_AF-A0A1Z9T1H2-F1
#
_entry.id   AF-A0A1Z9T1H2-F1
#
_cell.length_a   1.000
_cell.length_b   1.000
_cell.length_c   1.000
_cell.angle_alpha   90.00
_cell.angle_beta   90.00
_cell.angle_gamma   90.00
#
_symmetry.space_group_name_H-M   'P 1'
#
loop_
_entity.id
_entity.type
_entity.pdbx_description
1 polymer ?
#
loop_
_entity_poly.entity_id
_entity_poly.type
_entity_poly.pdbx_seq_one_letter_code
_entity_poly.pdbx_strand_id
1 'polypeptide(L)'
;MTQEQIQKYYKITPDPDEKNRACIFIERGPFAGITVAFGRFQMADKDNDDGSVKARYEYEMIGIPPDFEGREFTDEEGENFEFMLGQIYIHILNEQLEKQKEESEDGTNRKYDFTKPSI
;
A
#
# COMPACT_ATOMS: atom_id res chain seq x y z
N MET A 1 -12.35 -0.96 -7.59
CA MET A 1 -13.13 -0.81 -6.34
C MET A 1 -13.22 0.67 -5.97
N THR A 2 -14.26 1.13 -5.28
CA THR A 2 -14.29 2.49 -4.72
C THR A 2 -13.48 2.55 -3.41
N GLN A 3 -13.01 3.73 -3.01
CA GLN A 3 -12.23 3.92 -1.77
C GLN A 3 -12.95 3.38 -0.52
N GLU A 4 -14.27 3.59 -0.43
CA GLU A 4 -15.09 3.08 0.68
C GLU A 4 -15.18 1.54 0.72
N GLN A 5 -15.08 0.88 -0.43
CA GLN A 5 -15.05 -0.58 -0.50
C GLN A 5 -13.67 -1.10 -0.10
N ILE A 6 -12.60 -0.39 -0.51
CA ILE A 6 -11.22 -0.73 -0.16
C ILE A 6 -11.05 -0.69 1.37
N GLN A 7 -11.48 0.37 2.05
CA GLN A 7 -11.39 0.47 3.51
C GLN A 7 -12.16 -0.61 4.29
N LYS A 8 -13.20 -1.21 3.70
CA LYS A 8 -13.97 -2.32 4.33
C LYS A 8 -13.36 -3.69 4.03
N TYR A 9 -12.36 -3.76 3.17
CA TYR A 9 -11.76 -4.99 2.67
C TYR A 9 -10.53 -5.38 3.48
N TYR A 10 -9.84 -4.40 4.08
CA TYR A 10 -8.65 -4.62 4.89
C TYR A 10 -8.73 -3.85 6.20
N LYS A 11 -7.93 -4.30 7.18
CA LYS A 11 -7.71 -3.64 8.45
C LYS A 11 -6.22 -3.36 8.62
N ILE A 12 -5.87 -2.13 9.01
CA ILE A 12 -4.48 -1.81 9.35
C ILE A 12 -4.14 -2.48 10.68
N THR A 13 -3.02 -3.20 10.71
CA THR A 13 -2.48 -3.85 11.91
C THR A 13 -1.08 -3.28 12.21
N PRO A 14 -0.66 -3.22 13.48
CA PRO A 14 0.75 -2.92 13.79
C PRO A 14 1.67 -3.98 13.18
N ASP A 15 2.86 -3.53 12.76
CA ASP A 15 3.92 -4.41 12.30
C ASP A 15 4.44 -5.25 13.49
N PRO A 16 4.47 -6.59 13.38
CA PRO A 16 4.92 -7.45 14.47
C PRO A 16 6.40 -7.30 14.79
N ASP A 17 7.19 -6.73 13.88
CA ASP A 17 8.63 -6.50 14.03
C ASP A 17 8.94 -5.02 14.35
N GLU A 18 7.91 -4.20 14.65
CA GLU A 18 8.00 -2.77 14.95
C GLU A 18 8.77 -1.93 13.90
N LYS A 19 8.87 -2.40 12.65
CA LYS A 19 9.61 -1.73 11.56
C LYS A 19 8.93 -0.46 11.02
N ASN A 20 7.86 0.03 11.68
CA ASN A 20 7.04 1.15 11.20
C ASN A 20 6.56 0.97 9.75
N ARG A 21 6.24 -0.26 9.36
CA ARG A 21 5.72 -0.60 8.03
C ARG A 21 4.20 -0.61 8.04
N ALA A 22 3.59 -0.27 6.90
CA ALA A 22 2.15 -0.40 6.75
C ALA A 22 1.80 -1.89 6.66
N CYS A 23 1.16 -2.43 7.69
CA CYS A 23 0.68 -3.81 7.69
C CYS A 23 -0.84 -3.84 7.57
N ILE A 24 -1.35 -4.74 6.76
CA ILE A 24 -2.77 -4.93 6.54
C ILE A 24 -3.16 -6.39 6.81
N PHE A 25 -4.37 -6.57 7.33
CA PHE A 25 -5.05 -7.84 7.42
C PHE A 25 -6.23 -7.82 6.46
N ILE A 26 -6.31 -8.80 5.57
CA ILE A 26 -7.38 -8.90 4.58
C ILE A 26 -8.60 -9.53 5.25
N GLU A 27 -9.68 -8.77 5.38
CA GLU A 27 -10.89 -9.22 6.09
C GLU A 27 -11.91 -9.90 5.16
N ARG A 28 -11.84 -9.62 3.84
CA ARG A 28 -12.86 -10.07 2.88
C ARG A 28 -12.24 -10.62 1.60
N GLY A 29 -13.02 -11.44 0.90
CA GLY A 29 -12.68 -11.99 -0.41
C GLY A 29 -11.90 -13.30 -0.39
N PRO A 30 -11.39 -13.73 -1.55
CA PRO A 30 -10.74 -15.04 -1.70
C PRO A 30 -9.43 -15.16 -0.92
N PHE A 31 -8.86 -14.04 -0.47
CA PHE A 31 -7.62 -13.93 0.30
C PHE A 31 -7.85 -13.52 1.77
N ALA A 32 -9.09 -13.61 2.24
CA ALA A 32 -9.43 -13.26 3.63
C ALA A 32 -8.63 -14.11 4.62
N GLY A 33 -8.08 -13.46 5.65
CA GLY A 33 -7.23 -14.08 6.65
C GLY A 33 -5.73 -13.89 6.43
N ILE A 34 -5.30 -13.41 5.25
CA ILE A 34 -3.88 -13.11 4.99
C ILE A 34 -3.50 -11.77 5.63
N THR A 35 -2.37 -11.75 6.31
CA THR A 35 -1.69 -10.55 6.79
C THR A 35 -0.48 -10.23 5.92
N VAL A 36 -0.42 -9.00 5.41
CA VAL A 36 0.64 -8.51 4.52
C VAL A 36 1.31 -7.30 5.14
N ALA A 37 2.63 -7.28 5.15
CA ALA A 37 3.45 -6.13 5.49
C ALA A 37 3.98 -5.47 4.22
N PHE A 38 3.65 -4.19 4.00
CA PHE A 38 4.20 -3.43 2.87
C PHE A 38 5.62 -2.94 3.19
N GLY A 39 6.50 -3.12 2.21
CA GLY A 39 7.89 -2.69 2.26
C GLY A 39 8.09 -1.34 1.60
N ARG A 40 9.08 -1.26 0.70
CA ARG A 40 9.41 -0.03 -0.01
C ARG A 40 8.40 0.23 -1.12
N PHE A 41 7.93 1.48 -1.22
CA PHE A 41 7.23 1.98 -2.39
C PHE A 41 8.17 2.82 -3.25
N GLN A 42 8.13 2.61 -4.56
CA GLN A 42 8.94 3.39 -5.51
C GLN A 42 8.15 3.65 -6.78
N MET A 43 7.88 4.93 -7.06
CA MET A 43 7.36 5.35 -8.36
C MET A 43 8.50 5.34 -9.37
N ALA A 44 8.19 4.98 -10.62
CA ALA A 44 9.13 5.14 -11.72
C ALA A 44 9.36 6.63 -11.98
N ASP A 45 10.62 6.99 -12.24
CA ASP A 45 11.06 8.37 -12.51
C ASP A 45 10.49 8.92 -13.84
N LYS A 46 10.03 8.02 -14.71
CA LYS A 46 9.41 8.35 -15.99
C LYS A 46 8.03 7.73 -16.08
N ASP A 47 7.07 8.55 -16.48
CA ASP A 47 5.78 8.12 -16.99
C ASP A 47 5.97 7.21 -18.21
N ASN A 48 5.07 6.25 -18.41
CA ASN A 48 5.03 5.55 -19.69
C ASN A 48 4.57 6.49 -20.79
N ASP A 49 4.88 6.15 -22.04
CA ASP A 49 4.43 6.87 -23.26
C ASP A 49 2.90 7.02 -23.33
N ASP A 50 2.18 6.11 -22.66
CA ASP A 50 0.72 6.07 -22.53
C ASP A 50 0.17 6.97 -21.39
N GLY A 51 1.03 7.68 -20.65
CA GLY A 51 0.64 8.55 -19.54
C GLY A 51 0.32 7.81 -18.22
N SER A 52 0.57 6.50 -18.17
CA SER A 52 0.47 5.70 -16.94
C SER A 52 1.76 5.76 -16.13
N VAL A 53 1.66 5.95 -14.80
CA VAL A 53 2.79 5.87 -13.87
C VAL A 53 3.01 4.42 -13.46
N LYS A 54 4.22 3.89 -13.66
CA LYS A 54 4.60 2.59 -13.10
C LYS A 54 5.02 2.76 -11.65
N ALA A 55 4.37 2.06 -10.74
CA ALA A 55 4.82 1.92 -9.36
C ALA A 55 5.34 0.51 -9.13
N ARG A 56 6.42 0.41 -8.34
CA ARG A 56 6.91 -0.84 -7.78
C ARG A 56 6.78 -0.77 -6.28
N TYR A 57 6.32 -1.85 -5.68
CA TYR A 57 6.23 -1.96 -4.25
C TYR A 57 6.62 -3.35 -3.80
N GLU A 58 7.20 -3.44 -2.62
CA GLU A 58 7.55 -4.70 -1.99
C GLU A 58 6.46 -5.05 -0.96
N TYR A 59 6.17 -6.34 -0.81
CA TYR A 59 5.27 -6.84 0.22
C TYR A 59 5.77 -8.18 0.75
N GLU A 60 5.48 -8.46 2.01
CA GLU A 60 5.81 -9.71 2.68
C GLU A 60 4.55 -10.29 3.32
N MET A 61 4.29 -11.57 3.09
CA MET A 61 3.20 -12.29 3.76
C MET A 61 3.67 -12.69 5.16
N ILE A 62 3.19 -11.98 6.18
CA ILE A 62 3.58 -12.21 7.58
C ILE A 62 2.58 -13.07 8.35
N GLY A 63 1.41 -13.32 7.77
CA GLY A 63 0.40 -14.21 8.33
C GLY A 63 -0.37 -14.89 7.21
N ILE A 64 -0.24 -16.21 7.11
CA ILE A 64 -1.00 -17.02 6.16
C ILE A 64 -1.91 -17.92 6.99
N PRO A 65 -3.24 -17.90 6.77
CA PRO A 65 -4.14 -18.79 7.48
C PRO A 65 -3.88 -20.25 7.07
N PRO A 66 -4.05 -21.22 7.98
CA PRO A 66 -3.73 -22.62 7.71
C PRO A 66 -4.56 -23.22 6.56
N ASP A 67 -5.72 -22.64 6.25
CA ASP A 67 -6.59 -23.04 5.13
C ASP A 67 -5.95 -22.78 3.75
N PHE A 68 -4.91 -21.95 3.70
CA PHE A 68 -4.17 -21.62 2.48
C PHE A 68 -2.91 -22.48 2.33
N GLU A 69 -2.53 -23.24 3.36
CA GLU A 69 -1.36 -24.12 3.30
C GLU A 69 -1.62 -25.25 2.29
N GLY A 70 -0.83 -25.31 1.23
CA GLY A 70 -0.99 -26.29 0.14
C GLY A 70 -2.08 -25.94 -0.88
N ARG A 71 -2.66 -24.74 -0.81
CA ARG A 71 -3.59 -24.22 -1.82
C ARG A 71 -2.81 -23.58 -2.97
N GLU A 72 -3.04 -24.06 -4.18
CA GLU A 72 -2.51 -23.45 -5.39
C GLU A 72 -3.47 -22.35 -5.87
N PHE A 73 -2.93 -21.18 -6.18
CA PHE A 73 -3.65 -20.07 -6.80
C PHE A 73 -3.29 -20.03 -8.28
N THR A 74 -4.28 -19.77 -9.13
CA THR A 74 -4.02 -19.56 -10.56
C THR A 74 -3.30 -18.23 -10.77
N ASP A 75 -2.55 -18.09 -11.88
CA ASP A 75 -1.90 -16.82 -12.24
C ASP A 75 -2.88 -15.63 -12.17
N GLU A 76 -4.10 -15.78 -12.69
CA GLU A 76 -5.13 -14.72 -12.65
C GLU A 76 -5.51 -14.31 -11.22
N GLU A 77 -5.56 -15.26 -10.28
CA GLU A 77 -5.87 -14.98 -8.88
C GLU A 77 -4.70 -14.25 -8.21
N GLY A 78 -3.46 -14.64 -8.55
CA GLY A 78 -2.24 -13.95 -8.13
C GLY A 78 -2.17 -12.52 -8.65
N GLU A 79 -2.40 -12.31 -9.95
CA GLU A 79 -2.40 -10.98 -10.55
C GLU A 79 -3.46 -10.06 -9.92
N ASN A 80 -4.67 -10.60 -9.68
CA ASN A 80 -5.73 -9.84 -9.04
C ASN A 80 -5.41 -9.51 -7.57
N PHE A 81 -4.74 -10.42 -6.86
CA PHE A 81 -4.25 -10.20 -5.51
C PHE A 81 -3.21 -9.07 -5.46
N GLU A 82 -2.21 -9.12 -6.35
CA GLU A 82 -1.18 -8.08 -6.45
C GLU A 82 -1.79 -6.75 -6.88
N PHE A 83 -2.73 -6.74 -7.82
CA PHE A 83 -3.41 -5.50 -8.19
C PHE A 83 -4.14 -4.88 -7.00
N MET A 84 -4.86 -5.70 -6.23
CA MET A 84 -5.57 -5.26 -5.03
C MET A 84 -4.61 -4.72 -3.96
N LEU A 85 -3.50 -5.41 -3.68
CA LEU A 85 -2.48 -4.94 -2.73
C LEU A 85 -1.93 -3.57 -3.13
N GLY A 86 -1.66 -3.36 -4.42
CA GLY A 86 -1.21 -2.07 -4.94
C GLY A 86 -2.23 -0.96 -4.70
N GLN A 87 -3.52 -1.21 -4.97
CA GLN A 87 -4.60 -0.25 -4.71
C GLN A 87 -4.72 0.12 -3.23
N ILE A 88 -4.65 -0.89 -2.34
CA ILE A 88 -4.69 -0.67 -0.89
C ILE A 88 -3.48 0.16 -0.44
N TYR A 89 -2.28 -0.15 -0.94
CA TYR A 89 -1.08 0.56 -0.52
C TYR A 89 -1.08 2.02 -0.96
N ILE A 90 -1.49 2.30 -2.20
CA ILE A 90 -1.67 3.67 -2.70
C ILE A 90 -2.71 4.42 -1.86
N HIS A 91 -3.82 3.78 -1.49
CA HIS A 91 -4.84 4.37 -0.62
C HIS A 91 -4.25 4.76 0.74
N ILE A 92 -3.47 3.88 1.37
CA ILE A 92 -2.79 4.16 2.65
C ILE A 92 -1.81 5.32 2.52
N LEU A 93 -1.00 5.35 1.45
CA LEU A 93 -0.04 6.44 1.20
C LEU A 93 -0.75 7.78 0.99
N ASN A 94 -1.84 7.80 0.22
CA ASN A 94 -2.64 9.01 0.04
C ASN A 94 -3.25 9.50 1.35
N GLU A 95 -3.83 8.61 2.17
CA GLU A 95 -4.40 8.99 3.47
C GLU A 95 -3.34 9.58 4.41
N GLN A 96 -2.11 9.05 4.40
CA GLN A 96 -0.99 9.62 5.17
C GLN A 96 -0.56 11.00 4.65
N LEU A 97 -0.51 11.18 3.32
CA LEU A 97 -0.20 12.47 2.71
C LEU A 97 -1.28 13.53 3.00
N GLU A 98 -2.55 13.15 2.99
CA GLU A 98 -3.67 14.04 3.32
C GLU A 98 -3.62 14.47 4.78
N LYS A 99 -3.39 13.53 5.72
CA LYS A 99 -3.19 13.86 7.15
C LYS A 99 -2.01 14.81 7.36
N GLN A 100 -0.89 14.60 6.68
CA GLN A 100 0.26 15.50 6.78
C GLN A 100 -0.03 16.90 6.24
N LYS A 101 -0.83 17.01 5.17
CA LYS A 101 -1.27 18.31 4.63
C LYS A 101 -2.20 19.05 5.58
N GLU A 102 -3.14 18.33 6.20
CA GLU A 102 -4.09 18.88 7.18
C GLU A 102 -3.38 19.35 8.45
N GLU A 103 -2.41 18.59 8.96
CA GLU A 103 -1.59 18.98 10.12
C GLU A 103 -0.69 20.20 9.82
N SER A 104 -0.30 20.38 8.55
CA SER A 104 0.44 21.55 8.07
C SER A 104 -0.44 22.79 7.84
N GLU A 105 -1.76 22.65 7.88
CA GLU A 105 -2.72 23.76 7.79
C GLU A 105 -3.02 24.40 9.16
N ASP A 106 -2.37 23.91 10.24
CA ASP A 106 -2.18 24.67 11.48
C ASP A 106 -1.04 25.70 11.30
N GLY A 107 -1.30 26.70 10.44
CA GLY A 107 -0.82 28.05 10.66
C GLY A 107 0.64 28.44 10.40
N THR A 108 1.56 27.60 9.89
CA THR A 108 2.87 28.11 9.42
C THR A 108 3.38 27.47 8.12
N ASN A 109 3.14 28.15 7.00
CA ASN A 109 3.99 28.25 5.80
C ASN A 109 4.59 26.94 5.22
N ARG A 110 3.98 26.43 4.14
CA ARG A 110 4.61 25.43 3.25
C ARG A 110 5.88 26.03 2.60
N LYS A 111 7.04 25.88 3.23
CA LYS A 111 8.34 26.11 2.57
C LYS A 111 8.68 24.88 1.72
N TYR A 112 8.41 24.96 0.43
CA TYR A 112 9.13 24.13 -0.53
C TYR A 112 10.54 24.69 -0.67
N ASP A 113 11.53 24.05 -0.04
CA ASP A 113 12.95 24.35 -0.25
C ASP A 113 13.44 23.57 -1.48
N PHE A 114 13.30 24.17 -2.67
CA PHE A 114 13.88 23.66 -3.92
C PHE A 114 15.40 23.86 -4.00
N THR A 115 16.07 24.20 -2.88
CA THR A 115 17.48 24.61 -2.85
C THR A 115 18.46 23.56 -2.39
N LYS A 116 18.06 22.30 -2.20
CA LYS A 116 19.04 21.21 -2.07
C LYS A 116 19.27 20.53 -3.41
N PRO A 117 20.37 20.82 -4.14
CA PRO A 117 20.80 19.97 -5.22
C PRO A 117 21.13 18.59 -4.65
N SER A 118 20.70 17.54 -5.33
CA SER A 118 21.23 16.19 -5.12
C SER A 118 22.74 16.25 -5.31
N ILE A 119 23.49 15.92 -4.25
CA ILE A 119 24.92 15.59 -4.31
C ILE A 119 25.04 14.12 -4.71
#